data_AF-W7YQL7-F1
#
_entry.id   AF-W7YQL7-F1
#
_cell.length_a   1.000
_cell.length_b   1.000
_cell.length_c   1.000
_cell.angle_alpha   90.00
_cell.angle_beta   90.00
_cell.angle_gamma   90.00
#
_symmetry.space_group_name_H-M   'P 1'
#
loop_
_entity.id
_entity.type
_entity.pdbx_description
1 polymer ?
#
loop_
_entity_poly.entity_id
_entity_poly.type
_entity_poly.pdbx_seq_one_letter_code
_entity_poly.pdbx_strand_id
1 'polypeptide(L)' 'MNPKLTNIEKDLLECILLLRKRHLFTKTLGDGQIQRVTRKDDLTGINVYFHSNLHGEMKVDGEEFLKELR' A
#
# COMPACT_ATOMS: atom_id res chain seq x y z
N MET A 1 16.33 11.19 15.30
CA MET A 1 15.09 10.60 15.82
C MET A 1 14.16 10.36 14.64
N ASN A 2 13.72 9.12 14.39
CA ASN A 2 12.65 8.91 13.41
C ASN A 2 11.36 9.53 13.98
N PRO A 3 10.72 10.47 13.26
CA PRO A 3 9.47 11.08 13.72
C PRO A 3 8.41 10.00 13.89
N LYS A 4 7.67 10.07 15.01
CA LYS A 4 6.58 9.13 15.30
C LYS A 4 5.56 9.19 14.14
N LEU A 5 5.03 8.03 13.75
CA LEU A 5 3.90 7.95 12.82
C LEU A 5 2.71 8.72 13.43
N THR A 6 2.09 9.57 12.63
CA THR A 6 0.80 10.18 12.97
C THR A 6 -0.27 9.09 13.08
N ASN A 7 -1.38 9.37 13.77
CA ASN A 7 -2.45 8.39 13.92
C ASN A 7 -3.04 7.97 12.56
N ILE A 8 -3.16 8.92 11.62
CA ILE A 8 -3.63 8.66 10.26
C ILE A 8 -2.70 7.67 9.53
N GLU A 9 -1.38 7.88 9.60
CA GLU A 9 -0.42 6.96 8.97
C GLU A 9 -0.42 5.58 9.63
N LYS A 10 -0.66 5.50 10.94
CA LYS A 10 -0.79 4.21 11.63
C LYS A 10 -2.01 3.44 11.15
N ASP A 11 -3.16 4.10 11.10
CA ASP A 11 -4.41 3.46 10.65
C ASP A 11 -4.27 2.97 9.20
N LEU A 12 -3.71 3.81 8.33
CA LEU A 12 -3.44 3.46 6.93
C LEU A 12 -2.48 2.26 6.82
N LEU A 13 -1.39 2.28 7.59
CA LEU A 13 -0.41 1.20 7.61
C LEU A 13 -1.02 -0.11 8.11
N GLU A 14 -1.81 -0.08 9.19
CA GLU A 14 -2.48 -1.26 9.72
C GLU A 14 -3.44 -1.87 8.70
N CYS A 15 -4.28 -1.06 8.05
CA CYS A 15 -5.18 -1.52 6.99
C CYS A 15 -4.42 -2.24 5.87
N ILE A 16 -3.33 -1.64 5.36
CA ILE A 16 -2.56 -2.20 4.25
C ILE A 16 -1.77 -3.44 4.68
N LEU A 17 -1.23 -3.47 5.90
CA LEU A 17 -0.53 -4.65 6.42
C LEU A 17 -1.45 -5.86 6.58
N LEU A 18 -2.73 -5.66 6.94
CA LEU A 18 -3.73 -6.72 6.99
C LEU A 18 -3.97 -7.35 5.60
N LEU A 19 -3.92 -6.52 4.55
CA LEU A 19 -4.12 -6.94 3.17
C LEU A 19 -2.90 -7.67 2.60
N ARG A 20 -1.70 -7.44 3.15
CA ARG A 20 -0.43 -8.00 2.64
C ARG A 20 -0.38 -9.53 2.58
N LYS A 21 -1.15 -10.22 3.43
CA LYS A 21 -1.17 -11.69 3.49
C LYS A 21 -2.16 -12.33 2.51
N ARG A 22 -2.75 -11.54 1.60
CA ARG A 22 -3.83 -11.99 0.72
C ARG A 22 -3.51 -11.71 -0.74
N HIS A 23 -4.11 -12.51 -1.61
CA HIS A 23 -4.26 -12.15 -3.00
C HIS A 23 -5.36 -11.09 -3.11
N LEU A 24 -5.09 -10.03 -3.88
CA LEU A 24 -5.96 -8.87 -4.00
C LEU A 24 -6.37 -8.68 -5.45
N PHE A 25 -7.67 -8.45 -5.63
CA PHE A 25 -8.26 -8.08 -6.90
C PHE A 25 -8.44 -6.57 -6.89
N THR A 26 -7.84 -5.88 -7.86
CA THR A 26 -7.93 -4.43 -7.98
C THR A 26 -8.65 -4.05 -9.27
N LYS A 27 -9.28 -2.87 -9.30
CA LYS A 27 -10.04 -2.42 -10.47
C LYS A 27 -9.16 -2.21 -11.70
N THR A 28 -8.02 -1.56 -11.54
CA THR A 28 -7.16 -1.16 -12.67
C THR A 28 -5.76 -1.73 -12.59
N LEU A 29 -5.26 -2.03 -11.39
CA LEU A 29 -3.90 -2.53 -11.20
C LEU A 29 -3.76 -4.02 -11.52
N GLY A 30 -4.85 -4.74 -11.80
CA GLY A 30 -4.86 -6.20 -11.98
C GLY A 30 -4.80 -6.97 -10.66
N ASP A 31 -4.66 -8.30 -10.78
CA ASP A 31 -4.66 -9.18 -9.61
C ASP A 31 -3.24 -9.40 -9.11
N GLY A 32 -3.06 -9.42 -7.80
CA GLY A 32 -1.71 -9.43 -7.28
C GLY A 32 -1.60 -9.48 -5.77
N GLN A 33 -0.40 -9.16 -5.28
CA GLN A 33 -0.07 -9.25 -3.86
C GLN A 33 0.82 -8.08 -3.45
N ILE A 34 0.65 -7.59 -2.22
CA ILE A 34 1.55 -6.58 -1.65
C ILE A 34 2.85 -7.27 -1.25
N GLN A 35 3.96 -6.84 -1.83
CA GLN A 35 5.29 -7.35 -1.50
C GLN A 35 5.89 -6.61 -0.32
N ARG A 36 5.79 -5.28 -0.34
CA ARG A 36 6.43 -4.39 0.64
C ARG A 36 5.59 -3.14 0.87
N VAL A 37 5.70 -2.58 2.07
CA VAL A 37 5.14 -1.27 2.43
C VAL A 37 6.26 -0.46 3.07
N THR A 38 6.42 0.80 2.65
CA THR A 38 7.40 1.71 3.25
C THR A 38 6.73 3.05 3.55
N ARG A 39 7.20 3.78 4.55
CA ARG A 39 6.79 5.18 4.71
C ARG A 39 7.35 6.03 3.56
N LYS A 40 6.68 7.13 3.21
CA LYS A 40 7.26 8.16 2.33
C LYS A 40 8.28 9.00 3.09
N ASP A 41 9.26 9.52 2.36
CA ASP A 41 10.36 10.32 2.94
C ASP A 41 9.88 11.68 3.48
N ASP A 42 8.80 12.22 2.89
CA ASP A 42 8.14 13.46 3.30
C ASP A 42 7.17 13.27 4.49
N LEU A 43 7.01 12.03 4.99
CA LEU A 43 6.14 11.67 6.11
C LEU A 43 4.65 12.01 5.88
N THR A 44 4.23 12.15 4.62
CA THR A 44 2.83 12.44 4.28
C THR A 44 1.98 11.19 4.12
N GLY A 45 2.59 10.00 4.12
CA GLY A 45 1.88 8.75 3.92
C GLY A 45 2.81 7.55 3.73
N ILE A 46 2.29 6.52 3.06
CA ILE A 46 3.03 5.27 2.80
C ILE A 46 3.00 4.91 1.31
N ASN A 47 4.04 4.21 0.88
CA ASN A 47 4.16 3.59 -0.43
C ASN A 47 3.85 2.09 -0.32
N VAL A 48 3.03 1.60 -1.24
CA VAL A 48 2.70 0.19 -1.38
C VAL A 48 3.41 -0.35 -2.62
N TYR A 49 4.24 -1.37 -2.42
CA TYR A 49 4.87 -2.11 -3.51
C TYR A 49 4.02 -3.33 -3.80
N PHE A 50 3.26 -3.28 -4.89
CA PHE A 50 2.32 -4.31 -5.31
C PHE A 50 2.86 -5.05 -6.53
N HIS A 51 2.89 -6.37 -6.46
CA HIS A 51 3.22 -7.21 -7.61
C HIS A 51 1.91 -7.66 -8.26
N SER A 52 1.61 -7.06 -9.41
CA SER A 52 0.46 -7.35 -10.26
C SER A 52 0.80 -8.36 -11.34
N ASN A 53 -0.17 -9.19 -11.71
CA ASN A 53 -0.08 -10.06 -12.88
C ASN A 53 -0.07 -9.28 -14.22
N LEU A 54 -0.66 -8.09 -14.26
CA LEU A 54 -0.85 -7.29 -15.46
C LEU A 54 0.35 -6.37 -15.74
N HIS A 55 0.92 -5.81 -14.67
CA HIS A 55 1.94 -4.76 -14.76
C HIS A 55 3.27 -5.13 -14.09
N GLY A 56 3.36 -6.28 -13.43
CA GLY A 56 4.53 -6.64 -12.63
C GLY A 56 4.61 -5.82 -11.34
N GLU A 57 5.83 -5.46 -10.92
CA GLU A 57 6.04 -4.69 -9.69
C GLU A 57 5.72 -3.20 -9.89
N MET A 58 4.84 -2.68 -9.04
CA MET A 58 4.42 -1.28 -9.04
C MET A 58 4.56 -0.66 -7.66
N LYS A 59 4.85 0.64 -7.64
CA LYS A 59 4.83 1.46 -6.44
C LYS A 59 3.62 2.40 -6.51
N VAL A 60 2.71 2.28 -5.56
CA VAL A 60 1.44 3.03 -5.51
C VAL A 60 1.35 3.75 -4.17
N ASP A 61 0.70 4.91 -4.15
CA ASP A 61 0.34 5.57 -2.90
C ASP A 61 -0.63 4.70 -2.08
N GLY A 62 -0.49 4.68 -0.75
CA GLY A 62 -1.33 3.85 0.12
C GLY A 62 -2.84 4.19 0.04
N GLU A 63 -3.20 5.47 -0.06
CA GLU A 63 -4.60 5.87 -0.18
C GLU A 63 -5.16 5.53 -1.56
N GLU A 64 -4.39 5.77 -2.62
CA GLU A 64 -4.77 5.38 -3.98
C GLU A 64 -4.95 3.85 -4.08
N PHE A 65 -4.04 3.09 -3.48
CA PHE A 65 -4.11 1.64 -3.45
C PHE A 65 -5.38 1.13 -2.75
N LEU A 66 -5.79 1.77 -1.64
CA LEU A 66 -7.05 1.40 -0.97
C LEU A 66 -8.30 1.77 -1.81
N LYS A 67 -8.23 2.81 -2.64
CA LYS A 67 -9.33 3.16 -3.57
C LYS A 67 -9.48 2.11 -4.67
N GLU A 68 -8.39 1.50 -5.11
CA GLU A 68 -8.39 0.43 -6.12
C GLU A 68 -9.06 -0.87 -5.65
N LEU A 69 -9.19 -1.08 -4.33
CA LEU A 69 -9.81 -2.24 -3.71
C LEU A 69 -11.31 -2.06 -3.39
N ARG A 70 -11.84 -0.84 -3.50
CA ARG A 70 -13.27 -0.50 -3.35
C ARG A 70 -13.89 -0.40 -4.72
#